data_AF-A0A7L4PPN0-F1
#
_entry.id   AF-A0A7L4PPN0-F1
#
_cell.length_a   1.000
_cell.length_b   1.000
_cell.length_c   1.000
_cell.angle_alpha   90.00
_cell.angle_beta   90.00
_cell.angle_gamma   90.00
#
_symmetry.space_group_name_H-M   'P 1'
#
loop_
_entity.id
_entity.type
_entity.pdbx_description
1 polymer ?
#
loop_
_entity_poly.entity_id
_entity_poly.type
_entity_poly.pdbx_seq_one_letter_code
_entity_poly.pdbx_strand_id
1 'polypeptide(L)'
;GRIILIELEEIGGKKESNFIFKSHEKVDYKDIWRIINEYSGDKILFLIVNSPILHVVCKDIESAKKLISISKDSGFKYSSIFSIEDKIIVEIRSTEKMDVPLVKDCKVYPTEEYIMMLVDMGNHLIDRIKNKIERLNNNLRNIE
;
A
#
# COMPACT_ATOMS: atom_id res chain seq x y z
N GLY A 1 1.10 -4.93 -3.35
CA GLY A 1 0.54 -4.00 -2.35
C GLY A 1 0.26 -4.78 -1.10
N ARG A 2 -0.39 -4.18 -0.10
CA ARG A 2 -0.88 -4.91 1.08
C ARG A 2 -2.11 -4.25 1.67
N ILE A 3 -3.00 -5.06 2.24
CA ILE A 3 -4.07 -4.66 3.15
C ILE A 3 -3.58 -4.96 4.57
N ILE A 4 -3.70 -4.01 5.48
CA ILE A 4 -3.29 -4.17 6.88
C ILE A 4 -4.35 -3.60 7.81
N LEU A 5 -4.51 -4.24 8.97
CA LEU A 5 -5.05 -3.60 10.16
C LEU A 5 -3.87 -3.24 11.05
N ILE A 6 -3.72 -1.97 11.35
CA ILE A 6 -2.60 -1.46 12.12
C ILE A 6 -3.10 -0.57 13.24
N GLU A 7 -2.57 -0.82 14.42
CA GLU A 7 -2.78 -0.04 15.63
C GLU A 7 -1.76 1.11 15.66
N LEU A 8 -2.23 2.34 15.85
CA LEU A 8 -1.43 3.56 15.91
C LEU A 8 -1.79 4.38 17.14
N GLU A 9 -0.77 4.88 17.84
CA GLU A 9 -0.96 5.73 19.02
C GLU A 9 -1.39 7.15 18.66
N GLU A 10 -0.78 7.72 17.63
CA GLU A 10 -1.12 9.01 17.07
C GLU A 10 -1.31 8.92 15.56
N ILE A 11 -2.14 9.81 15.01
CA ILE A 11 -2.37 9.87 13.56
C ILE A 11 -1.06 10.27 12.88
N GLY A 12 -0.52 9.38 12.04
CA GLY A 12 0.75 9.56 11.34
C GLY A 12 1.98 9.09 12.11
N GLY A 13 1.84 8.69 13.38
CA GLY A 13 2.93 8.14 14.19
C GLY A 13 3.20 6.67 13.85
N LYS A 14 4.41 6.36 13.37
CA LYS A 14 4.83 4.98 13.07
C LYS A 14 5.75 4.36 14.12
N LYS A 15 6.20 5.12 15.12
CA LYS A 15 7.18 4.65 16.11
C LYS A 15 6.62 3.57 17.03
N GLU A 16 5.31 3.61 17.30
CA GLU A 16 4.62 2.66 18.18
C GLU A 16 3.47 1.95 17.46
N SER A 17 3.70 1.54 16.21
CA SER A 17 2.68 0.86 15.42
C SER A 17 2.74 -0.66 15.59
N ASN A 18 1.58 -1.30 15.79
CA ASN A 18 1.46 -2.75 15.89
C ASN A 18 0.55 -3.31 14.78
N PHE A 19 1.01 -4.35 14.08
CA PHE A 19 0.26 -4.95 12.98
C PHE A 19 -0.66 -6.04 13.52
N ILE A 20 -1.96 -5.76 13.54
CA ILE A 20 -2.99 -6.72 13.97
C ILE A 20 -3.28 -7.73 12.84
N PHE A 21 -3.26 -7.27 11.60
CA PHE A 21 -3.46 -8.10 10.42
C PHE A 21 -2.65 -7.60 9.24
N LYS A 22 -2.21 -8.52 8.38
CA LYS A 22 -1.51 -8.19 7.14
C LYS A 22 -1.77 -9.24 6.07
N SER A 23 -2.13 -8.79 4.87
CA SER A 23 -2.22 -9.62 3.67
C SER A 23 -1.66 -8.90 2.45
N HIS A 24 -1.00 -9.66 1.57
CA HIS A 24 -0.61 -9.21 0.23
C HIS A 24 -1.64 -9.59 -0.84
N GLU A 25 -2.69 -10.28 -0.43
CA GLU A 25 -3.76 -10.86 -1.23
C GLU A 25 -5.12 -10.24 -0.85
N LYS A 26 -6.15 -10.59 -1.62
CA LYS A 26 -7.53 -10.22 -1.28
C LYS A 26 -7.94 -10.87 0.03
N VAL A 27 -8.84 -10.22 0.76
CA VAL A 27 -9.30 -10.64 2.09
C VAL A 27 -10.81 -10.76 2.11
N ASP A 28 -11.34 -11.66 2.95
CA ASP A 28 -12.77 -11.76 3.22
C ASP A 28 -13.17 -10.68 4.25
N TYR A 29 -14.27 -9.98 3.98
CA TYR A 29 -14.77 -8.97 4.90
C TYR A 29 -15.17 -9.58 6.25
N LYS A 30 -15.62 -10.84 6.28
CA LYS A 30 -16.01 -11.52 7.52
C LYS A 30 -14.83 -11.69 8.47
N ASP A 31 -13.66 -12.04 7.93
CA ASP A 31 -12.44 -12.16 8.73
C ASP A 31 -12.00 -10.80 9.28
N ILE A 32 -12.04 -9.76 8.45
CA ILE A 32 -11.72 -8.39 8.87
C ILE A 32 -12.70 -7.88 9.92
N TRP A 33 -14.00 -8.12 9.73
CA TRP A 33 -15.03 -7.72 10.68
C TRP A 33 -14.89 -8.43 12.02
N ARG A 34 -14.59 -9.74 12.02
CA ARG A 34 -14.29 -10.49 13.24
C ARG A 34 -13.10 -9.88 13.99
N ILE A 35 -11.98 -9.62 13.30
CA ILE A 35 -10.78 -9.04 13.92
C ILE A 35 -11.08 -7.66 14.53
N ILE A 36 -11.87 -6.82 13.87
CA ILE A 36 -12.24 -5.49 14.38
C ILE A 36 -13.08 -5.61 15.66
N ASN A 37 -14.02 -6.55 15.73
CA ASN A 37 -14.89 -6.72 16.90
C ASN A 37 -14.18 -7.41 18.08
N GLU A 38 -13.17 -8.24 17.80
CA GLU A 38 -12.34 -8.89 18.83
C GLU A 38 -11.18 -8.00 19.30
N TYR A 39 -10.94 -6.86 18.63
CA TYR A 39 -9.89 -5.92 18.99
C TYR A 39 -10.19 -5.26 20.34
N SER A 40 -9.23 -5.38 21.25
CA SER A 40 -9.34 -4.89 22.64
C SER A 40 -8.26 -3.87 23.02
N GLY A 41 -7.51 -3.36 22.03
CA GLY A 41 -6.50 -2.32 22.24
C GLY A 41 -7.13 -0.94 22.50
N ASP A 42 -6.37 -0.07 23.18
CA ASP A 42 -6.76 1.30 23.53
C ASP A 42 -6.32 2.35 22.49
N LYS A 43 -5.48 1.94 21.53
CA LYS A 43 -4.97 2.78 20.43
C LYS A 43 -5.91 2.77 19.22
N ILE A 44 -5.62 3.64 18.24
CA ILE A 44 -6.45 3.81 17.04
C ILE A 44 -6.17 2.66 16.06
N LEU A 45 -7.20 1.91 15.68
CA LEU A 45 -7.10 0.87 14.65
C LEU A 45 -7.42 1.45 13.27
N PHE A 46 -6.51 1.28 12.32
CA PHE A 46 -6.68 1.68 10.93
C PHE A 46 -6.72 0.47 9.99
N LEU A 47 -7.62 0.51 9.01
CA LEU A 47 -7.52 -0.29 7.79
C LEU A 47 -6.74 0.51 6.75
N ILE A 48 -5.60 -0.03 6.34
CA ILE A 48 -4.73 0.60 5.35
C ILE A 48 -4.52 -0.32 4.16
N VAL A 49 -4.64 0.22 2.96
CA VAL A 49 -4.20 -0.41 1.71
C VAL A 49 -3.08 0.43 1.12
N ASN A 50 -1.93 -0.19 0.88
CA ASN A 50 -0.76 0.48 0.34
C ASN A 50 -0.28 -0.15 -0.98
N SER A 51 0.08 0.71 -1.93
CA SER A 51 0.86 0.34 -3.11
C SER A 51 2.24 -0.22 -2.73
N PRO A 52 2.85 -1.12 -3.55
CA PRO A 52 4.25 -1.48 -3.39
C PRO A 52 5.15 -0.25 -3.55
N ILE A 53 6.31 -0.33 -2.91
CA ILE A 53 7.42 0.60 -3.07
C ILE A 53 8.60 -0.24 -3.52
N LEU A 54 9.22 0.11 -4.65
CA LEU A 54 10.42 -0.55 -5.15
C LEU A 54 11.55 0.49 -5.21
N HIS A 55 12.70 0.16 -4.63
CA HIS A 55 13.93 0.93 -4.78
C HIS A 55 14.86 0.20 -5.73
N VAL A 56 15.28 0.87 -6.81
CA VAL A 56 16.14 0.30 -7.85
C VAL A 56 17.38 1.18 -7.99
N VAL A 57 18.56 0.57 -7.86
CA VAL A 57 19.83 1.25 -8.14
C VAL A 57 20.04 1.29 -9.65
N CYS A 58 20.31 2.48 -10.19
CA CYS A 58 20.60 2.72 -11.60
C CYS A 58 22.08 3.02 -11.82
N LYS A 59 22.64 2.55 -12.94
CA LYS A 59 24.04 2.77 -13.30
C LYS A 59 24.37 4.24 -13.58
N ASP A 60 23.43 4.98 -14.16
CA ASP A 60 23.57 6.36 -14.63
C ASP A 60 22.20 7.06 -14.68
N ILE A 61 22.22 8.38 -14.88
CA ILE A 61 21.01 9.23 -14.92
C ILE A 61 20.09 8.85 -16.08
N GLU A 62 20.64 8.45 -17.23
CA GLU A 62 19.84 8.09 -18.40
C GLU A 62 19.06 6.80 -18.17
N SER A 63 19.67 5.81 -17.52
CA SER A 63 18.99 4.59 -17.08
C SER A 63 17.88 4.89 -16.07
N ALA A 64 18.14 5.82 -15.14
CA ALA A 64 17.14 6.26 -14.17
C ALA A 64 15.94 6.95 -14.86
N LYS A 65 16.19 7.85 -15.82
CA LYS A 65 15.14 8.50 -16.61
C LYS A 65 14.30 7.48 -17.40
N LYS A 66 14.96 6.52 -18.06
CA LYS A 66 14.28 5.44 -18.80
C LYS A 66 13.41 4.60 -17.87
N LEU A 67 13.93 4.19 -16.72
CA LEU A 67 13.18 3.42 -15.72
C LEU A 67 11.97 4.21 -15.20
N ILE A 68 12.12 5.50 -14.92
CA ILE A 68 11.03 6.36 -14.46
C ILE A 68 9.93 6.48 -15.54
N SER A 69 10.30 6.68 -16.82
CA SER A 69 9.32 6.75 -17.92
C SER A 69 8.52 5.45 -18.00
N ILE A 70 9.22 4.31 -18.10
CA ILE A 70 8.59 2.99 -18.17
C ILE A 70 7.69 2.73 -16.95
N SER A 71 8.12 3.14 -15.76
CA SER A 71 7.32 3.00 -14.54
C SER A 71 6.05 3.85 -14.58
N LYS A 72 6.13 5.09 -15.02
CA LYS A 72 4.98 6.00 -15.16
C LYS A 72 4.00 5.53 -16.22
N ASP A 73 4.49 4.99 -17.33
CA ASP A 73 3.67 4.40 -18.41
C ASP A 73 3.00 3.11 -17.92
N SER A 74 3.68 2.36 -17.05
CA SER A 74 3.12 1.20 -16.35
C SER A 74 2.15 1.56 -15.22
N GLY A 75 1.91 2.85 -14.97
CA GLY A 75 0.90 3.36 -14.03
C GLY A 75 1.44 3.70 -12.64
N PHE A 76 2.74 3.59 -12.39
CA PHE A 76 3.40 4.02 -11.15
C PHE A 76 3.71 5.52 -11.22
N LYS A 77 2.67 6.34 -11.06
CA LYS A 77 2.74 7.79 -11.33
C LYS A 77 3.65 8.57 -10.39
N TYR A 78 3.92 8.04 -9.18
CA TYR A 78 4.82 8.66 -8.21
C TYR A 78 6.26 8.16 -8.32
N SER A 79 6.64 7.57 -9.45
CA SER A 79 8.02 7.14 -9.67
C SER A 79 8.94 8.33 -9.90
N SER A 80 10.05 8.39 -9.16
CA SER A 80 11.03 9.48 -9.19
C SER A 80 12.42 9.02 -8.76
N ILE A 81 13.42 9.87 -8.98
CA ILE A 81 14.72 9.71 -8.32
C ILE A 81 14.54 9.99 -6.83
N PHE A 82 14.98 9.07 -6.00
CA PHE A 82 14.93 9.14 -4.53
C PHE A 82 16.23 9.68 -3.94
N SER A 83 17.38 9.26 -4.49
CA SER A 83 18.71 9.72 -4.06
C SER A 83 19.70 9.71 -5.24
N ILE A 84 20.68 10.62 -5.19
CA ILE A 84 21.81 10.76 -6.14
C ILE A 84 23.11 10.97 -5.36
N GLU A 85 23.24 10.35 -4.18
CA GLU A 85 24.49 10.38 -3.41
C GLU A 85 25.49 9.38 -4.02
N ASP A 86 25.87 8.34 -3.28
CA ASP A 86 26.79 7.31 -3.78
C ASP A 86 26.21 6.49 -4.94
N LYS A 87 24.87 6.42 -5.03
CA LYS A 87 24.12 5.66 -6.03
C LYS A 87 22.90 6.45 -6.46
N ILE A 88 22.56 6.32 -7.74
CA ILE A 88 21.29 6.83 -8.26
C ILE A 88 20.21 5.81 -7.93
N ILE A 89 19.30 6.16 -7.03
CA ILE A 89 18.20 5.29 -6.61
C ILE A 89 16.90 5.83 -7.18
N VAL A 90 16.17 5.01 -7.94
CA VAL A 90 14.80 5.30 -8.37
C VAL A 90 13.84 4.64 -7.39
N GLU A 91 12.90 5.41 -6.86
CA GLU A 91 11.74 4.91 -6.12
C GLU A 91 10.55 4.79 -7.08
N ILE A 92 9.99 3.59 -7.21
CA ILE A 92 8.81 3.31 -8.03
C ILE A 92 7.60 3.18 -7.10
N ARG A 93 6.63 4.09 -7.27
CA ARG A 93 5.43 4.16 -6.44
C ARG A 93 4.18 4.48 -7.23
N SER A 94 3.06 4.02 -6.71
CA SER A 94 1.75 4.17 -7.35
C SER A 94 0.79 4.98 -6.49
N THR A 95 -0.38 5.28 -7.07
CA THR A 95 -1.40 6.15 -6.45
C THR A 95 -2.39 5.40 -5.57
N GLU A 96 -2.45 4.07 -5.67
CA GLU A 96 -3.30 3.21 -4.87
C GLU A 96 -2.96 3.32 -3.39
N LYS A 97 -3.87 3.94 -2.65
CA LYS A 97 -3.82 4.03 -1.21
C LYS A 97 -5.23 4.11 -0.63
N MET A 98 -5.39 3.62 0.58
CA MET A 98 -6.59 3.81 1.39
C MET A 98 -6.14 3.82 2.85
N ASP A 99 -6.58 4.78 3.64
CA ASP A 99 -6.24 4.93 5.05
C ASP A 99 -7.53 5.31 5.80
N VAL A 100 -8.12 4.35 6.52
CA VAL A 100 -9.44 4.54 7.17
C VAL A 100 -9.35 4.18 8.66
N PRO A 101 -9.62 5.12 9.58
CA PRO A 101 -9.74 4.81 11.00
C PRO A 101 -11.03 4.03 11.25
N LEU A 102 -10.94 2.96 12.04
CA LEU A 102 -12.05 2.06 12.34
C LEU A 102 -12.43 2.07 13.82
N VAL A 103 -11.41 2.02 14.69
CA VAL A 103 -11.58 2.00 16.14
C VAL A 103 -10.82 3.17 16.75
N LYS A 104 -11.46 3.89 17.66
CA LYS A 104 -10.84 4.94 18.48
C LYS A 104 -11.56 4.98 19.83
N ASP A 105 -10.83 5.25 20.91
CA ASP A 105 -11.38 5.34 22.27
C ASP A 105 -12.18 4.06 22.64
N CYS A 106 -11.64 2.88 22.31
CA CYS A 106 -12.26 1.56 22.49
C CYS A 106 -13.63 1.39 21.81
N LYS A 107 -13.98 2.25 20.85
CA LYS A 107 -15.26 2.22 20.13
C LYS A 107 -15.04 1.87 18.66
N VAL A 108 -15.78 0.87 18.19
CA VAL A 108 -15.93 0.58 16.76
C VAL A 108 -16.91 1.61 16.17
N TYR A 109 -16.44 2.41 15.20
CA TYR A 109 -17.24 3.42 14.52
C TYR A 109 -18.04 2.91 13.31
N PRO A 110 -17.49 2.05 12.43
CA PRO A 110 -18.20 1.61 11.23
C PRO A 110 -19.24 0.52 11.51
N THR A 111 -20.25 0.41 10.65
CA THR A 111 -21.13 -0.76 10.60
C THR A 111 -20.49 -1.91 9.82
N GLU A 112 -21.06 -3.11 9.92
CA GLU A 112 -20.60 -4.26 9.15
C GLU A 112 -20.70 -4.01 7.63
N GLU A 113 -21.80 -3.38 7.17
CA GLU A 113 -21.98 -3.04 5.76
C GLU A 113 -20.92 -2.07 5.26
N TYR A 114 -20.51 -1.13 6.11
CA TYR A 114 -19.42 -0.21 5.77
C TYR A 114 -18.08 -0.95 5.65
N ILE A 115 -17.80 -1.90 6.54
CA ILE A 115 -16.60 -2.75 6.45
C ILE A 115 -16.62 -3.61 5.19
N MET A 116 -17.77 -4.20 4.85
CA MET A 116 -17.94 -4.96 3.61
C MET A 116 -17.59 -4.10 2.38
N MET A 117 -18.09 -2.87 2.32
CA MET A 117 -17.75 -1.91 1.26
C MET A 117 -16.26 -1.54 1.25
N LEU A 118 -15.65 -1.26 2.40
CA LEU A 118 -14.22 -0.92 2.48
C LEU A 118 -13.33 -2.07 2.03
N VAL A 119 -13.66 -3.30 2.42
CA VAL A 119 -12.89 -4.49 2.04
C VAL A 119 -13.01 -4.75 0.55
N ASP A 120 -14.19 -4.58 -0.04
CA ASP A 120 -14.39 -4.65 -1.49
C ASP A 120 -13.52 -3.62 -2.24
N MET A 121 -13.55 -2.35 -1.82
CA MET A 121 -12.69 -1.30 -2.37
C MET A 121 -11.19 -1.63 -2.20
N GLY A 122 -10.81 -2.15 -1.03
CA GLY A 122 -9.44 -2.56 -0.73
C GLY A 122 -8.96 -3.71 -1.63
N ASN A 123 -9.81 -4.71 -1.84
CA ASN A 123 -9.56 -5.83 -2.74
C ASN A 123 -9.41 -5.37 -4.20
N HIS A 124 -10.25 -4.43 -4.65
CA HIS A 124 -10.11 -3.79 -5.97
C HIS A 124 -8.78 -3.03 -6.12
N LEU A 125 -8.32 -2.34 -5.08
CA LEU A 125 -7.00 -1.71 -5.09
C LEU A 125 -5.87 -2.74 -5.19
N ILE A 126 -5.98 -3.89 -4.52
CA ILE A 126 -5.01 -4.99 -4.63
C ILE A 126 -4.94 -5.54 -6.06
N ASP A 127 -6.09 -5.80 -6.70
CA ASP A 127 -6.13 -6.27 -8.08
C ASP A 127 -5.50 -5.24 -9.04
N ARG A 128 -5.82 -3.95 -8.87
CA ARG A 128 -5.23 -2.86 -9.67
C ARG A 128 -3.71 -2.79 -9.52
N ILE A 129 -3.22 -2.95 -8.29
CA ILE A 129 -1.79 -2.99 -7.99
C ILE A 129 -1.11 -4.18 -8.69
N LYS A 130 -1.70 -5.37 -8.63
CA LYS A 130 -1.15 -6.58 -9.27
C LYS A 130 -1.02 -6.40 -10.77
N ASN A 131 -2.07 -5.88 -11.42
CA ASN A 131 -2.06 -5.60 -12.85
C ASN A 131 -0.98 -4.58 -13.25
N LYS A 132 -0.73 -3.56 -12.41
CA LYS A 132 0.37 -2.62 -12.65
C LYS A 132 1.74 -3.27 -12.54
N ILE A 133 1.95 -4.14 -11.55
CA ILE A 133 3.21 -4.88 -11.38
C ILE A 133 3.47 -5.75 -12.62
N GLU A 134 2.45 -6.48 -13.09
CA GLU A 134 2.56 -7.30 -14.29
C GLU A 134 2.90 -6.46 -15.53
N ARG A 135 2.19 -5.35 -15.74
CA ARG A 135 2.48 -4.43 -16.84
C ARG A 135 3.90 -3.85 -16.76
N LEU A 136 4.37 -3.48 -15.58
CA LEU A 136 5.73 -3.02 -15.37
C LEU A 136 6.75 -4.11 -15.75
N ASN A 137 6.55 -5.34 -15.26
CA ASN A 137 7.43 -6.46 -15.58
C ASN A 137 7.48 -6.72 -17.10
N ASN A 138 6.34 -6.69 -17.78
CA ASN A 138 6.29 -6.85 -19.24
C ASN A 138 7.03 -5.72 -19.97
N ASN A 139 6.79 -4.47 -19.58
CA ASN A 139 7.47 -3.32 -20.21
C ASN A 139 8.98 -3.32 -19.94
N LEU A 140 9.44 -3.80 -18.77
CA LEU A 140 10.85 -3.93 -18.44
C LEU A 140 11.54 -5.03 -19.27
N ARG A 141 10.85 -6.14 -19.56
CA ARG A 141 11.39 -7.23 -20.39
C ARG A 141 11.53 -6.86 -21.86
N ASN A 142 10.75 -5.90 -22.32
CA ASN A 142 10.77 -5.40 -23.69
C ASN A 142 11.68 -4.16 -23.85
N ILE A 143 12.59 -3.94 -22.90
CA ILE A 143 13.59 -2.88 -23.01
C ILE A 143 14.64 -3.30 -24.04
N GLU A 144 14.71 -2.57 -25.15
CA GLU A 144 15.88 -2.54 -26.05
C GLU A 144 17.09 -1.86 -25.38
#